data_AF-A0A959Y852-F1
#
_entry.id   AF-A0A959Y852-F1
#
_cell.length_a   1.000
_cell.length_b   1.000
_cell.length_c   1.000
_cell.angle_alpha   90.00
_cell.angle_beta   90.00
_cell.angle_gamma   90.00
#
_symmetry.space_group_name_H-M   'P 1'
#
loop_
_entity.id
_entity.type
_entity.pdbx_description
1 polymer ?
#
loop_
_entity_poly.entity_id
_entity_poly.type
_entity_poly.pdbx_seq_one_letter_code
_entity_poly.pdbx_strand_id
1 'polypeptide(L)' 'MDYNRLQDQIDAKLLEERRVFLWGQVDDRSAKHVIERLMYLDLVDPKKEVQLVINSPGGYVTAGMAI' A
#
# COMPACT_ATOMS: atom_id res chain seq x y z
N MET A 1 -24.95 1.06 8.59
CA MET A 1 -23.98 1.30 7.51
C MET A 1 -22.70 0.63 7.93
N ASP A 2 -22.30 -0.45 7.25
CA ASP A 2 -21.14 -1.24 7.64
C ASP A 2 -19.88 -0.57 7.08
N TYR A 3 -19.22 0.25 7.91
CA TYR A 3 -18.11 1.12 7.50
C TYR A 3 -16.94 0.34 6.88
N ASN A 4 -16.75 -0.92 7.29
CA ASN A 4 -15.69 -1.78 6.76
C ASN A 4 -15.85 -1.99 5.24
N ARG A 5 -17.08 -2.21 4.77
CA ARG A 5 -17.36 -2.44 3.35
C ARG A 5 -17.14 -1.19 2.49
N LEU A 6 -17.34 0.01 3.06
CA LEU A 6 -17.05 1.26 2.36
C LEU A 6 -15.54 1.49 2.25
N GLN A 7 -14.80 1.21 3.32
CA GLN A 7 -13.35 1.32 3.31
C GLN A 7 -12.73 0.36 2.28
N ASP A 8 -13.20 -0.89 2.23
CA ASP A 8 -12.75 -1.87 1.23
C ASP A 8 -13.01 -1.38 -0.22
N GLN A 9 -14.14 -0.71 -0.46
CA GLN A 9 -14.46 -0.14 -1.77
C GLN A 9 -13.54 1.03 -2.14
N ILE A 10 -13.20 1.89 -1.17
CA ILE A 10 -12.26 3.00 -1.38
C ILE A 10 -10.87 2.44 -1.69
N ASP A 11 -10.40 1.47 -0.89
CA ASP A 11 -9.08 0.87 -1.07
C ASP A 11 -8.97 0.16 -2.41
N ALA A 12 -10.01 -0.57 -2.84
CA ALA A 12 -10.06 -1.20 -4.15
C ALA A 12 -9.97 -0.16 -5.28
N LYS A 13 -10.73 0.94 -5.18
CA LYS A 13 -10.69 2.03 -6.18
C LYS A 13 -9.33 2.71 -6.27
N LEU A 14 -8.70 2.98 -5.13
CA LEU A 14 -7.36 3.59 -5.10
C LEU A 14 -6.31 2.63 -5.68
N LEU A 15 -6.44 1.33 -5.44
CA LEU A 15 -5.55 0.32 -6.02
C LEU A 15 -5.74 0.17 -7.53
N GLU A 16 -6.98 0.25 -8.05
CA GLU A 16 -7.25 0.31 -9.50
C GLU A 16 -6.56 1.51 -10.16
N GLU A 17 -6.52 2.65 -9.47
CA GLU A 17 -5.78 3.85 -9.88
C GLU A 17 -4.27 3.76 -9.65
N ARG A 18 -3.78 2.60 -9.16
CA ARG A 18 -2.36 2.32 -8.89
C ARG A 18 -1.74 3.24 -7.85
N ARG A 19 -2.53 3.61 -6.84
CA ARG A 19 -2.10 4.40 -5.68
C ARG A 19 -2.00 3.49 -4.46
N VAL A 20 -0.79 3.38 -3.90
CA VAL A 20 -0.50 2.65 -2.67
C VAL A 20 -0.13 3.65 -1.59
N PHE A 21 -0.62 3.44 -0.37
CA PHE A 21 -0.42 4.36 0.73
C PHE A 21 0.34 3.69 1.88
N LEU A 22 1.34 4.39 2.40
CA LEU A 22 2.03 4.06 3.64
C LEU A 22 1.68 5.11 4.69
N TRP A 23 0.75 4.75 5.57
CA TRP A 23 0.29 5.59 6.67
C TRP A 23 0.79 5.07 8.01
N GLY A 24 1.32 5.98 8.84
CA GLY A 24 1.74 5.64 10.19
C GLY A 24 3.07 4.88 10.24
N GLN A 25 3.31 4.19 11.36
CA GLN A 25 4.60 3.59 11.66
C GLN A 25 5.01 2.51 10.64
N VAL A 26 6.30 2.49 10.28
CA VAL A 26 6.88 1.41 9.47
C VAL A 26 7.21 0.22 10.35
N ASP A 27 6.39 -0.83 10.25
CA ASP A 27 6.58 -2.15 10.85
C ASP A 27 6.28 -3.28 9.86
N ASP A 28 6.47 -4.54 10.28
CA ASP A 28 6.29 -5.71 9.43
C ASP A 28 4.88 -5.81 8.81
N ARG A 29 3.85 -5.29 9.49
CA ARG A 29 2.47 -5.33 8.96
C ARG A 29 2.31 -4.29 7.86
N SER A 30 2.77 -3.07 8.09
CA SER A 30 2.75 -2.00 7.07
C SER A 30 3.60 -2.37 5.86
N ALA A 31 4.77 -2.98 6.07
CA ALA A 31 5.66 -3.43 5.01
C ALA A 31 5.00 -4.51 4.17
N LYS A 32 4.47 -5.57 4.80
CA LYS A 32 3.71 -6.60 4.11
C LYS A 32 2.56 -6.00 3.29
N HIS A 33 1.78 -5.09 3.87
CA HIS A 33 0.66 -4.44 3.20
C HIS A 33 1.06 -3.69 1.92
N VAL A 34 2.17 -2.93 1.97
CA VAL A 34 2.69 -2.18 0.81
C VAL A 34 3.26 -3.15 -0.24
N ILE A 35 4.11 -4.09 0.18
CA ILE A 35 4.77 -5.06 -0.71
C ILE A 35 3.74 -5.89 -1.48
N GLU A 36 2.71 -6.42 -0.81
CA GLU A 36 1.66 -7.21 -1.47
C GLU A 36 0.94 -6.41 -2.56
N ARG A 37 0.69 -5.11 -2.34
CA ARG A 37 0.05 -4.23 -3.33
C ARG A 37 0.97 -3.89 -4.48
N LEU A 38 2.24 -3.61 -4.21
CA LEU A 38 3.23 -3.35 -5.26
C LEU A 38 3.40 -4.59 -6.16
N MET A 39 3.55 -5.78 -5.56
CA MET A 39 3.62 -7.04 -6.30
C MET A 39 2.35 -7.31 -7.11
N TYR A 40 1.17 -7.08 -6.53
CA TYR A 40 -0.09 -7.21 -7.27
C TYR A 40 -0.14 -6.28 -8.48
N LEU A 41 0.24 -5.01 -8.33
CA LEU A 41 0.21 -4.03 -9.42
C LEU A 41 1.22 -4.34 -10.53
N ASP A 42 2.39 -4.88 -10.17
CA ASP A 42 3.41 -5.35 -11.11
C ASP A 42 2.92 -6.57 -11.92
N LEU A 43 2.26 -7.53 -11.26
CA LEU A 43 1.64 -8.68 -11.94
C LEU A 43 0.53 -8.27 -12.92
N VAL A 44 -0.25 -7.23 -12.58
CA VAL A 44 -1.35 -6.73 -13.42
C VAL A 44 -0.83 -5.99 -14.64
N ASP A 45 0.11 -5.06 -14.45
CA ASP A 45 0.75 -4.31 -15.54
C ASP A 45 2.11 -3.78 -15.07
N PRO A 46 3.23 -4.44 -15.43
CA PRO A 46 4.56 -4.07 -14.94
C PRO A 46 5.10 -2.79 -15.59
N LYS A 47 4.48 -2.31 -16.67
CA LYS A 47 4.95 -1.12 -17.40
C LYS A 47 4.28 0.16 -16.91
N LYS A 48 3.18 0.05 -16.18
CA LYS A 48 2.39 1.19 -15.73
C LYS A 48 2.91 1.70 -14.39
N GLU A 49 3.07 3.02 -14.29
CA GLU A 49 3.54 3.68 -13.08
C GLU A 49 2.66 3.35 -11.86
N VAL A 50 3.30 3.28 -10.68
CA VAL A 50 2.65 3.12 -9.39
C VAL A 50 3.01 4.33 -8.53
N GLN A 51 2.02 4.97 -7.92
CA GLN A 51 2.24 6.07 -6.99
C GLN A 51 2.24 5.53 -5.57
N LEU A 52 3.38 5.66 -4.88
CA LEU A 52 3.49 5.40 -3.45
C LEU A 52 3.39 6.73 -2.69
N VAL A 53 2.29 6.91 -1.96
CA VAL A 53 2.09 8.10 -1.11
C VAL A 53 2.50 7.76 0.33
N ILE A 54 3.45 8.52 0.86
CA ILE A 54 4.06 8.25 2.16
C ILE A 54 3.67 9.36 3.14
N ASN A 55 3.01 8.97 4.23
CA ASN A 55 2.89 9.79 5.43
C ASN A 55 3.17 8.92 6.65
N SER A 56 4.46 8.84 6.97
CA SER A 56 4.98 7.97 8.00
C SER A 56 5.98 8.74 8.87
N PRO A 57 5.96 8.55 10.21
CA PRO A 57 7.03 9.01 11.08
C PRO A 57 8.31 8.14 10.98
N GLY A 58 8.34 7.13 10.10
CA GLY A 58 9.37 6.10 10.05
C GLY A 58 9.06 4.91 10.95
N GLY A 59 10.09 4.11 11.28
CA GLY A 59 9.94 2.92 12.10
C GLY A 59 11.15 1.99 12.00
N TYR A 60 10.90 0.68 11.92
CA TYR A 60 11.96 -0.32 11.84
C TYR A 60 12.68 -0.25 10.50
N VAL A 61 14.02 -0.13 10.55
CA VAL A 61 14.87 -0.07 9.35
C VAL A 61 14.69 -1.31 8.49
N THR A 62 14.61 -2.50 9.09
CA THR A 62 14.43 -3.76 8.35
C THR A 62 13.11 -3.82 7.60
N ALA A 63 12.02 -3.33 8.20
CA ALA A 63 10.72 -3.25 7.54
C ALA A 63 10.72 -2.20 6.42
N GLY A 64 11.38 -1.05 6.65
CA GLY A 64 11.54 -0.02 5.62
C GLY A 64 12.37 -0.46 4.43
N MET A 65 13.42 -1.26 4.65
CA MET A 65 14.26 -1.83 3.57
C MET A 65 13.57 -2.95 2.77
N ALA A 66 12.48 -3.52 3.31
CA ALA A 66 11.70 -4.54 2.60
C ALA A 66 10.71 -3.94 1.60
N ILE A 67 10.28 -2.68 1.83
CA ILE A 67 9.39 -1.90 0.96
C ILE A 67 10.18 -1.38 -0.24
#